data_AF-A0A936N6E7-F1
#
_entry.id   AF-A0A936N6E7-F1
#
_cell.length_a   1.000
_cell.length_b   1.000
_cell.length_c   1.000
_cell.angle_alpha   90.00
_cell.angle_beta   90.00
_cell.angle_gamma   90.00
#
_symmetry.space_group_name_H-M   'P 1'
#
loop_
_entity.id
_entity.type
_entity.pdbx_description
1 polymer ?
#
loop_
_entity_poly.entity_id
_entity_poly.type
_entity_poly.pdbx_seq_one_letter_code
_entity_poly.pdbx_strand_id
1 'polypeptide(L)'
;MWRIKKLTEMFGPCGIGWKYEIEKEWIEKNGDEQAAFIKINLHIKNEDKWSDAIPGVGGSMFVTKEKNGLYTSDECFKMALTDALSVSCKAIGIAADVYFDKDKSKYDVNTTEKEIEKEYKCEKCSKPFESWTDTKGKTWTAGQVSHFSKNKNNGVALCYDCSKSK
;
A
#
# COMPACT_ATOMS: atom_id res chain seq x y z
N MET A 1 -0.02 10.79 9.30
CA MET A 1 -1.39 11.11 9.77
C MET A 1 -2.35 9.92 9.74
N TRP A 2 -2.48 9.16 8.64
CA TRP A 2 -3.43 8.02 8.55
C TRP A 2 -3.28 6.96 9.65
N ARG A 3 -2.04 6.63 10.06
CA ARG A 3 -1.79 5.63 11.12
C ARG A 3 -2.37 6.03 12.48
N ILE A 4 -2.25 7.30 12.87
CA ILE A 4 -2.84 7.83 14.11
C ILE A 4 -4.37 7.76 14.05
N LYS A 5 -4.95 8.06 12.89
CA LYS A 5 -6.39 7.90 12.66
C LYS A 5 -6.80 6.44 12.85
N LYS A 6 -6.06 5.49 12.27
CA LYS A 6 -6.33 4.05 12.41
C LYS A 6 -6.17 3.52 13.83
N LEU A 7 -5.12 3.92 14.53
CA LEU A 7 -4.94 3.63 15.96
C LEU A 7 -6.14 4.13 16.76
N THR A 8 -6.59 5.36 16.48
CA THR A 8 -7.75 5.94 17.15
C THR A 8 -9.05 5.24 16.82
N GLU A 9 -9.24 4.80 15.56
CA GLU A 9 -10.42 4.03 15.16
C GLU A 9 -10.46 2.63 15.80
N MET A 10 -9.32 1.97 15.92
CA MET A 10 -9.25 0.60 16.44
C MET A 10 -9.28 0.53 17.96
N PHE A 11 -8.57 1.45 18.62
CA PHE A 11 -8.34 1.37 20.06
C PHE A 11 -9.00 2.53 20.83
N GLY A 12 -9.36 3.62 20.16
CA GLY A 12 -9.84 4.85 20.80
C GLY A 12 -8.74 5.90 20.97
N PRO A 13 -9.00 7.02 21.66
CA PRO A 13 -8.06 8.14 21.75
C PRO A 13 -6.70 7.77 22.34
N CYS A 14 -5.66 8.48 21.92
CA CYS A 14 -4.33 8.37 22.53
C CYS A 14 -4.40 8.72 24.04
N GLY A 15 -3.72 7.94 24.87
CA GLY A 15 -3.80 7.99 26.34
C GLY A 15 -4.91 7.12 26.93
N ILE A 16 -5.88 6.67 26.13
CA ILE A 16 -7.00 5.82 26.59
C ILE A 16 -6.89 4.42 25.99
N GLY A 17 -6.93 4.35 24.66
CA GLY A 17 -6.91 3.11 23.90
C GLY A 17 -5.53 2.65 23.48
N TRP A 18 -4.65 3.61 23.26
CA TRP A 18 -3.26 3.39 22.90
C TRP A 18 -2.44 4.56 23.44
N LYS A 19 -1.15 4.36 23.65
CA LYS A 19 -0.23 5.41 24.08
C LYS A 19 1.17 5.06 23.60
N TYR A 20 2.06 6.02 23.58
CA TYR A 20 3.47 5.75 23.34
C TYR A 20 4.33 6.55 24.31
N GLU A 21 5.52 6.05 24.57
CA GLU A 21 6.57 6.73 25.30
C GLU A 21 7.80 6.87 24.40
N ILE A 22 8.52 7.97 24.55
CA ILE A 22 9.80 8.18 23.90
C ILE A 22 10.86 7.59 24.85
N GLU A 23 11.52 6.52 24.42
CA GLU A 23 12.55 5.86 25.21
C GLU A 23 13.90 6.56 25.04
N LYS A 24 14.20 7.00 23.81
CA LYS A 24 15.47 7.64 23.49
C LYS A 24 15.35 8.53 22.26
N GLU A 25 16.01 9.68 22.31
CA GLU A 25 16.28 10.55 21.17
C GLU A 25 17.78 10.75 21.04
N TRP A 26 18.32 10.67 19.83
CA TRP A 26 19.75 10.92 19.60
C TRP A 26 20.02 11.35 18.17
N ILE A 27 21.21 11.90 17.96
CA ILE A 27 21.73 12.26 16.64
C ILE A 27 22.97 11.42 16.37
N GLU A 28 23.00 10.76 15.22
CA GLU A 28 24.21 10.13 14.69
C GLU A 28 24.86 11.06 13.66
N LYS A 29 26.18 11.17 13.71
CA LYS A 29 26.96 12.00 12.79
C LYS A 29 27.76 11.11 11.84
N ASN A 30 27.70 11.42 10.54
CA ASN A 30 28.53 10.81 9.53
C ASN A 30 29.12 11.89 8.62
N GLY A 31 30.38 12.27 8.87
CA GLY A 31 31.02 13.37 8.16
C GLY A 31 30.30 14.70 8.38
N ASP A 32 29.86 15.33 7.30
CA ASP A 32 29.13 16.61 7.31
C ASP A 32 27.62 16.43 7.53
N GLU A 33 27.11 15.20 7.48
CA GLU A 33 25.69 14.89 7.60
C GLU A 33 25.35 14.36 8.99
N GLN A 34 24.13 14.61 9.42
CA GLN A 34 23.62 14.19 10.72
C GLN A 34 22.20 13.66 10.57
N ALA A 35 21.89 12.55 11.23
CA ALA A 35 20.57 11.96 11.26
C ALA A 35 20.04 11.93 12.69
N ALA A 36 18.82 12.44 12.89
CA ALA A 36 18.09 12.34 14.13
C ALA A 36 17.30 11.04 14.17
N PHE A 37 17.36 10.34 15.30
CA PHE A 37 16.64 9.10 15.55
C PHE A 37 15.82 9.20 16.83
N ILE A 38 14.66 8.55 16.81
CA ILE A 38 13.79 8.41 17.97
C ILE A 38 13.44 6.93 18.12
N LYS A 39 13.62 6.40 19.34
CA LYS A 39 13.11 5.11 19.76
C LYS A 39 11.89 5.35 20.65
N ILE A 40 10.80 4.66 20.35
CA ILE A 40 9.56 4.69 21.13
C ILE A 40 9.16 3.28 21.56
N ASN A 41 8.33 3.22 22.60
CA ASN A 41 7.50 2.06 22.90
C ASN A 41 6.03 2.44 22.72
N LEU A 42 5.34 1.76 21.81
CA LEU A 42 3.89 1.85 21.65
C LEU A 42 3.21 0.81 22.55
N HIS A 43 2.09 1.19 23.14
CA HIS A 43 1.22 0.31 23.92
C HIS A 43 -0.21 0.46 23.43
N ILE A 44 -0.92 -0.66 23.33
CA ILE A 44 -2.35 -0.72 23.02
C ILE A 44 -3.10 -1.32 24.19
N LYS A 45 -4.35 -0.90 24.40
CA LYS A 45 -5.24 -1.45 25.41
C LYS A 45 -6.21 -2.40 24.73
N ASN A 46 -6.32 -3.61 25.26
CA ASN A 46 -7.39 -4.54 24.92
C ASN A 46 -8.20 -4.80 26.18
N GLU A 47 -9.50 -4.48 26.15
CA GLU A 47 -10.37 -4.48 27.33
C GLU A 47 -9.75 -3.66 28.48
N ASP A 48 -9.32 -4.32 29.55
CA ASP A 48 -8.70 -3.69 30.71
C ASP A 48 -7.21 -3.99 30.89
N LYS A 49 -6.58 -4.63 29.89
CA LYS A 49 -5.15 -4.94 29.91
C LYS A 49 -4.39 -4.14 28.87
N TRP A 50 -3.28 -3.54 29.29
CA TRP A 50 -2.29 -2.94 28.39
C TRP A 50 -1.39 -4.02 27.80
N SER A 51 -1.01 -3.85 26.54
CA SER A 51 0.01 -4.66 25.89
C SER A 51 1.39 -4.41 26.49
N ASP A 52 2.29 -5.37 26.29
CA ASP A 52 3.72 -5.13 26.39
C ASP A 52 4.16 -4.05 25.38
N ALA A 53 5.38 -3.55 25.56
CA ALA A 53 5.97 -2.55 24.68
C ALA A 53 6.12 -3.09 23.25
N ILE A 54 5.62 -2.31 22.28
CA ILE A 54 5.81 -2.54 20.86
C ILE A 54 6.84 -1.51 20.38
N PRO A 55 8.12 -1.89 20.26
CA PRO A 55 9.18 -0.93 19.99
C PRO A 55 9.19 -0.48 18.53
N GLY A 56 9.59 0.77 18.31
CA GLY A 56 9.84 1.31 16.98
C GLY A 56 10.97 2.32 17.01
N VAL A 57 11.83 2.27 15.99
CA VAL A 57 12.87 3.28 15.74
C VAL A 57 12.57 3.96 14.43
N GLY A 58 12.55 5.28 14.44
CA GLY A 58 12.38 6.11 13.25
C GLY A 58 13.52 7.11 13.11
N GLY A 59 13.76 7.55 11.89
CA GLY A 59 14.86 8.47 11.57
C GLY A 59 14.48 9.56 10.59
N SER A 60 15.18 10.68 10.67
CA SER A 60 15.15 11.75 9.66
C SER A 60 16.48 12.48 9.61
N MET A 61 16.83 13.06 8.47
CA MET A 61 18.06 13.85 8.36
C MET A 61 17.92 15.14 9.15
N PHE A 62 18.83 15.36 10.10
CA PHE A 62 18.97 16.62 10.83
C PHE A 62 19.83 17.60 10.05
N VAL A 63 20.95 17.15 9.51
CA VAL A 63 21.81 17.91 8.61
C VAL A 63 22.03 17.12 7.32
N THR A 64 21.68 17.73 6.19
CA THR A 64 21.83 17.16 4.85
C THR A 64 22.81 17.99 4.05
N LYS A 65 23.67 17.33 3.25
CA LYS A 65 24.58 18.03 2.33
C LYS A 65 23.88 18.29 1.00
N GLU A 66 23.52 19.54 0.75
CA GLU A 66 22.92 19.98 -0.50
C GLU A 66 23.96 20.68 -1.40
N LYS A 67 23.57 20.95 -2.67
CA LYS A 67 24.44 21.64 -3.64
C LYS A 67 24.85 23.05 -3.17
N ASN A 68 24.01 23.71 -2.37
CA ASN A 68 24.23 25.07 -1.88
C ASN A 68 24.84 25.13 -0.47
N GLY A 69 25.25 23.98 0.09
CA GLY A 69 25.80 23.88 1.45
C GLY A 69 25.01 22.94 2.34
N LEU A 70 25.24 23.04 3.64
CA LEU A 70 24.55 22.22 4.63
C LEU A 70 23.18 22.81 4.95
N TYR A 71 22.15 21.99 4.83
CA TYR A 71 20.79 22.32 5.24
C TYR A 71 20.49 21.61 6.57
N THR A 72 19.97 22.36 7.55
CA THR A 72 19.55 21.82 8.84
C THR A 72 18.02 21.81 8.92
N SER A 73 17.43 20.68 9.29
CA SER A 73 15.98 20.53 9.45
C SER A 73 15.57 20.67 10.91
N ASP A 74 14.73 21.65 11.20
CA ASP A 74 14.08 21.86 12.50
C ASP A 74 12.91 20.90 12.77
N GLU A 75 12.40 20.25 11.71
CA GLU A 75 11.31 19.27 11.78
C GLU A 75 11.78 17.81 11.91
N CYS A 76 13.11 17.56 11.87
CA CYS A 76 13.67 16.21 11.79
C CYS A 76 13.17 15.26 12.89
N PHE A 77 13.09 15.70 14.15
CA PHE A 77 12.60 14.88 15.26
C PHE A 77 11.10 14.59 15.15
N LYS A 78 10.28 15.54 14.67
CA LYS A 78 8.83 15.30 14.46
C LYS A 78 8.61 14.28 13.33
N MET A 79 9.44 14.34 12.30
CA MET A 79 9.46 13.35 11.23
C MET A 79 9.92 11.98 11.73
N ALA A 80 11.01 11.92 12.51
CA ALA A 80 11.53 10.68 13.10
C ALA A 80 10.52 10.02 14.05
N LEU A 81 9.79 10.80 14.86
CA LEU A 81 8.72 10.28 15.73
C LEU A 81 7.60 9.63 14.91
N THR A 82 7.20 10.28 13.82
CA THR A 82 6.16 9.77 12.92
C THR A 82 6.59 8.46 12.25
N ASP A 83 7.87 8.35 11.89
CA ASP A 83 8.45 7.13 11.34
C ASP A 83 8.54 6.01 12.39
N ALA A 84 8.96 6.32 13.62
CA ALA A 84 9.03 5.36 14.73
C ALA A 84 7.64 4.77 15.07
N LEU A 85 6.61 5.62 15.09
CA LEU A 85 5.20 5.19 15.21
C LEU A 85 4.79 4.31 14.03
N SER A 86 5.25 4.63 12.82
CA SER A 86 4.97 3.83 11.63
C SER A 86 5.58 2.44 11.71
N VAL A 87 6.79 2.31 12.26
CA VAL A 87 7.44 1.01 12.50
C VAL A 87 6.65 0.20 13.54
N SER A 88 6.32 0.79 14.68
CA SER A 88 5.54 0.12 15.73
C SER A 88 4.16 -0.35 15.24
N CYS A 89 3.47 0.49 14.44
CA CYS A 89 2.17 0.19 13.85
C CYS A 89 2.19 -1.05 12.93
N LYS A 90 3.30 -1.32 12.24
CA LYS A 90 3.42 -2.49 11.36
C LYS A 90 3.31 -3.80 12.14
N ALA A 91 3.89 -3.85 13.34
CA ALA A 91 3.87 -5.04 14.19
C ALA A 91 2.46 -5.44 14.64
N ILE A 92 1.53 -4.47 14.70
CA ILE A 92 0.12 -4.70 15.07
C ILE A 92 -0.82 -4.74 13.84
N GLY A 93 -0.26 -4.90 12.64
CA GLY A 93 -1.03 -5.06 11.41
C GLY A 93 -1.56 -3.76 10.78
N ILE A 94 -1.26 -2.59 11.33
CA ILE A 94 -1.68 -1.32 10.74
C ILE A 94 -0.81 -1.00 9.53
N ALA A 95 -1.44 -0.91 8.35
CA ALA A 95 -0.79 -0.87 7.04
C ALA A 95 0.00 -2.15 6.69
N ALA A 96 -0.36 -3.29 7.30
CA ALA A 96 0.13 -4.61 6.91
C ALA A 96 -0.04 -4.84 5.40
N ASP A 97 -1.23 -4.62 4.84
CA ASP A 97 -1.52 -4.89 3.42
C ASP A 97 -0.55 -4.17 2.46
N VAL A 98 -0.12 -2.95 2.79
CA VAL A 98 0.84 -2.16 1.98
C VAL A 98 2.26 -2.73 2.00
N TYR A 99 2.62 -3.51 3.02
CA TYR A 99 3.92 -4.15 3.18
C TYR A 99 3.90 -5.65 2.88
N PHE A 100 2.82 -6.38 3.19
CA PHE A 100 2.64 -7.78 2.81
C PHE A 100 2.43 -7.95 1.30
N ASP A 101 1.82 -6.98 0.61
CA ASP A 101 1.82 -6.96 -0.87
C ASP A 101 3.23 -6.87 -1.47
N LYS A 102 4.21 -6.39 -0.69
CA LYS A 102 5.64 -6.31 -1.07
C LYS A 102 6.46 -7.50 -0.59
N ASP A 103 5.90 -8.37 0.26
CA ASP A 103 6.51 -9.61 0.73
C ASP A 103 6.09 -10.80 -0.15
N LYS A 104 5.91 -10.56 -1.45
CA LYS A 104 5.90 -11.63 -2.45
C LYS A 104 7.31 -12.19 -2.50
N SER A 105 7.54 -13.27 -1.76
CA SER A 105 8.80 -13.99 -1.80
C SER A 105 9.15 -14.31 -3.25
N LYS A 106 10.43 -14.23 -3.58
CA LYS A 106 11.01 -14.54 -4.90
C LYS A 106 10.76 -15.99 -5.36
N TYR A 107 10.03 -16.77 -4.56
CA TYR A 107 9.74 -18.19 -4.71
C TYR A 107 8.25 -18.52 -4.82
N ASP A 108 7.34 -17.55 -4.83
CA ASP A 108 5.95 -17.80 -5.25
C ASP A 108 5.85 -17.83 -6.78
N VAL A 109 6.48 -18.85 -7.35
CA VAL A 109 6.24 -19.28 -8.72
C VAL A 109 4.95 -20.10 -8.70
N ASN A 110 3.92 -19.55 -9.33
CA ASN A 110 2.63 -20.15 -9.62
C ASN A 110 1.70 -20.40 -8.43
N THR A 111 0.80 -19.45 -8.16
CA THR A 111 -0.64 -19.74 -8.19
C THR A 111 -1.39 -18.43 -8.49
N THR A 112 -1.68 -18.27 -9.79
CA THR A 112 -2.85 -17.59 -10.35
C THR A 112 -3.41 -16.39 -9.59
N GLU A 113 -3.18 -15.23 -10.21
CA GLU A 113 -4.11 -14.12 -10.30
C GLU A 113 -5.57 -14.60 -10.20
N LYS A 114 -6.19 -14.44 -9.04
CA LYS A 114 -7.64 -14.24 -8.99
C LYS A 114 -7.90 -12.82 -9.48
N GLU A 115 -7.74 -12.64 -10.80
CA GLU A 115 -8.58 -11.71 -11.51
C GLU A 115 -10.01 -12.04 -11.10
N ILE A 116 -10.69 -11.06 -10.52
CA ILE A 116 -12.14 -11.09 -10.39
C ILE A 116 -12.65 -11.33 -11.81
N GLU A 117 -13.18 -12.53 -12.06
CA GLU A 117 -13.68 -13.00 -13.35
C GLU A 117 -14.88 -12.13 -13.73
N LYS A 118 -14.61 -10.93 -14.27
CA LYS A 118 -15.63 -10.08 -14.85
C LYS A 118 -16.15 -10.83 -16.07
N GLU A 119 -17.37 -11.34 -16.00
CA GLU A 119 -18.04 -11.91 -17.16
C GLU A 119 -18.21 -10.81 -18.22
N TYR A 120 -17.33 -10.80 -19.22
CA TYR A 120 -17.43 -9.90 -20.35
C TYR A 120 -18.53 -10.40 -21.28
N LYS A 121 -19.70 -9.74 -21.27
CA LYS A 121 -20.88 -10.12 -22.06
C LYS A 121 -21.23 -9.07 -23.11
N CYS A 122 -21.86 -9.52 -24.19
CA CYS A 122 -22.44 -8.66 -25.21
C CYS A 122 -23.61 -7.85 -24.62
N GLU A 123 -23.60 -6.53 -24.79
CA GLU A 123 -24.63 -5.65 -24.24
C GLU A 123 -26.00 -5.80 -24.92
N LYS A 124 -26.06 -6.39 -26.12
CA LYS A 124 -27.32 -6.60 -26.88
C LYS A 124 -27.97 -7.97 -26.64
N CYS A 125 -27.18 -9.04 -26.54
CA CYS A 125 -27.69 -10.40 -26.43
C CYS A 125 -27.22 -11.16 -25.18
N SER A 126 -26.47 -10.49 -24.30
CA SER A 126 -25.90 -11.04 -23.06
C SER A 126 -25.01 -12.28 -23.21
N LYS A 127 -24.69 -12.70 -24.45
CA LYS A 127 -23.75 -13.80 -24.70
C LYS A 127 -22.35 -13.42 -24.21
N PRO A 128 -21.65 -14.30 -23.47
CA PRO A 128 -20.28 -14.05 -23.06
C PRO A 128 -19.36 -13.98 -24.27
N PHE A 129 -18.34 -13.14 -24.19
CA PHE A 129 -17.24 -13.17 -25.13
C PHE A 129 -16.35 -14.38 -24.81
N GLU A 130 -16.03 -15.16 -25.82
CA GLU A 130 -15.09 -16.27 -25.69
C GLU A 130 -13.68 -15.82 -26.05
N SER A 131 -12.67 -16.48 -25.48
CA SER A 131 -11.28 -16.30 -25.90
C SER A 131 -11.07 -16.91 -27.28
N TRP A 132 -10.26 -16.27 -28.11
CA TRP A 132 -9.94 -16.74 -29.47
C TRP A 132 -8.45 -16.55 -29.77
N THR A 133 -7.85 -17.54 -30.44
CA THR A 133 -6.47 -17.49 -30.93
C THR A 133 -6.41 -17.08 -32.41
N ASP A 134 -5.71 -15.98 -32.70
CA ASP A 134 -5.50 -15.49 -34.07
C ASP A 134 -4.56 -16.43 -34.86
N THR A 135 -4.60 -16.30 -36.19
CA THR A 135 -3.75 -16.98 -37.19
C THR A 135 -2.25 -16.89 -36.92
N LYS A 136 -1.79 -15.91 -36.13
CA LYS A 136 -0.39 -15.75 -35.68
C LYS A 136 -0.07 -16.48 -34.35
N GLY A 137 -0.98 -17.30 -33.84
CA GLY A 137 -0.81 -18.05 -32.60
C GLY A 137 -1.00 -17.23 -31.32
N LYS A 138 -1.46 -15.99 -31.42
CA LYS A 138 -1.72 -15.13 -30.26
C LYS A 138 -3.14 -15.36 -29.74
N THR A 139 -3.25 -15.78 -28.48
CA THR A 139 -4.53 -15.94 -27.78
C THR A 139 -5.01 -14.61 -27.21
N TRP A 140 -6.27 -14.28 -27.47
CA TRP A 140 -6.95 -13.11 -26.94
C TRP A 140 -7.98 -13.56 -25.90
N THR A 141 -7.99 -12.93 -24.73
CA THR A 141 -8.94 -13.25 -23.65
C THR A 141 -10.31 -12.63 -23.90
N ALA A 142 -11.36 -13.15 -23.24
CA ALA A 142 -12.72 -12.62 -23.30
C ALA A 142 -12.79 -11.09 -23.06
N GLY A 143 -11.99 -10.59 -22.12
CA GLY A 143 -11.91 -9.16 -21.81
C GLY A 143 -11.27 -8.34 -22.92
N GLN A 144 -10.20 -8.85 -23.53
CA GLN A 144 -9.57 -8.21 -24.67
C GLN A 144 -10.53 -8.18 -25.87
N VAL A 145 -11.24 -9.28 -26.14
CA VAL A 145 -12.25 -9.36 -27.20
C VAL A 145 -13.38 -8.35 -26.97
N SER A 146 -13.86 -8.23 -25.73
CA SER A 146 -14.87 -7.23 -25.35
C SER A 146 -14.39 -5.79 -25.60
N HIS A 147 -13.15 -5.48 -25.23
CA HIS A 147 -12.57 -4.15 -25.45
C HIS A 147 -12.40 -3.83 -26.94
N PHE A 148 -11.95 -4.79 -27.75
CA PHE A 148 -11.90 -4.63 -29.22
C PHE A 148 -13.28 -4.37 -29.81
N SER A 149 -14.30 -5.08 -29.31
CA SER A 149 -15.67 -4.84 -29.76
C SER A 149 -16.14 -3.43 -29.43
N LYS A 150 -15.88 -2.92 -28.22
CA LYS A 150 -16.21 -1.54 -27.84
C LYS A 150 -15.55 -0.51 -28.75
N ASN A 151 -14.26 -0.69 -29.04
CA ASN A 151 -13.54 0.22 -29.95
C ASN A 151 -14.14 0.24 -31.36
N LYS A 152 -14.66 -0.89 -31.86
CA LYS A 152 -15.28 -0.98 -33.19
C LYS A 152 -16.72 -0.46 -33.23
N ASN A 153 -17.42 -0.48 -32.10
CA ASN A 153 -18.88 -0.27 -32.04
C ASN A 153 -19.28 1.01 -31.29
N ASN A 154 -18.46 2.06 -31.33
CA ASN A 154 -18.67 3.34 -30.63
C ASN A 154 -18.91 3.16 -29.11
N GLY A 155 -18.08 2.35 -28.46
CA GLY A 155 -18.09 2.14 -27.01
C GLY A 155 -19.00 1.02 -26.52
N VAL A 156 -19.83 0.41 -27.38
CA VAL A 156 -20.77 -0.67 -27.02
C VAL A 156 -20.15 -2.04 -27.29
N ALA A 157 -20.11 -2.93 -26.29
CA ALA A 157 -19.59 -4.29 -26.50
C ALA A 157 -20.63 -5.18 -27.20
N LEU A 158 -20.46 -5.46 -28.48
CA LEU A 158 -21.35 -6.33 -29.27
C LEU A 158 -20.64 -7.61 -29.73
N CYS A 159 -21.32 -8.76 -29.68
CA CYS A 159 -20.82 -9.97 -30.32
C CYS A 159 -20.83 -9.82 -31.86
N TYR A 160 -20.17 -10.74 -32.57
CA TYR A 160 -20.03 -10.70 -34.02
C TYR A 160 -21.37 -10.57 -34.76
N ASP A 161 -22.36 -11.40 -34.40
CA ASP A 161 -23.69 -11.37 -35.02
C ASP A 161 -24.41 -10.04 -34.74
N CYS A 162 -24.32 -9.54 -33.51
CA CYS A 162 -24.92 -8.28 -33.10
C CYS A 162 -24.27 -7.07 -33.78
N SER A 163 -22.95 -7.13 -34.02
CA SER A 163 -22.19 -6.08 -34.72
C SER A 163 -22.48 -6.05 -36.22
N LYS A 164 -22.76 -7.21 -36.84
CA LYS A 164 -23.20 -7.29 -38.25
C LYS A 164 -24.65 -6.86 -38.48
N SER A 165 -25.51 -7.04 -37.48
CA SER A 165 -26.93 -6.63 -37.51
C SER A 165 -27.18 -5.13 -37.29
N LYS A 166 -26.13 -4.31 -37.30
CA LYS A 166 -26.12 -2.90 -36.94
C LYS A 166 -26.15 -2.06 -38.22
#